data_AF-E0NN30-F1
#
_entry.id   AF-E0NN30-F1
#
_cell.length_a   1.000
_cell.length_b   1.000
_cell.length_c   1.000
_cell.angle_alpha   90.00
_cell.angle_beta   90.00
_cell.angle_gamma   90.00
#
_symmetry.space_group_name_H-M   'P 1'
#
loop_
_entity.id
_entity.type
_entity.pdbx_description
1 polymer ?
#
loop_
_entity_poly.entity_id
_entity_poly.type
_entity_poly.pdbx_seq_one_letter_code
_entity_poly.pdbx_strand_id
1 'polypeptide(L)'
;MVTLAMMVAIGVVISPILRIEGFCPTAHFVNIVCSVFLGPWYSLLNACIIAFLRMTLMSIPPLAITGQVFGAVLSGIFYKASKGSIFYGCLGEIIGTGIIGAIVSYPVMSLLWGKTGLTWMFYVPSFLIATTMGSTVAFIFLQVLKRNGSLYTIQRKLGVMDYEKSKRTI
;
A
#
# COMPACT_ATOMS: atom_id res chain seq x y z
N MET A 1 13.54 4.41 11.47
CA MET A 1 12.49 3.88 12.38
C MET A 1 11.39 4.89 12.68
N VAL A 2 11.70 6.14 13.03
CA VAL A 2 10.65 7.18 13.29
C VAL A 2 9.67 7.34 12.11
N THR A 3 10.17 7.40 10.87
CA THR A 3 9.31 7.52 9.68
C THR A 3 8.35 6.35 9.49
N LEU A 4 8.78 5.14 9.83
CA LEU A 4 7.92 3.95 9.80
C LEU A 4 6.78 4.09 10.82
N ALA A 5 7.11 4.47 12.06
CA ALA A 5 6.12 4.70 13.10
C ALA A 5 5.12 5.81 12.72
N MET A 6 5.58 6.88 12.07
CA MET A 6 4.71 7.92 11.54
C MET A 6 3.76 7.38 10.46
N MET A 7 4.26 6.57 9.52
CA MET A 7 3.41 5.96 8.48
C MET A 7 2.38 5.01 9.08
N VAL A 8 2.76 4.22 10.09
CA VAL A 8 1.83 3.38 10.86
C VAL A 8 0.75 4.22 11.53
N ALA A 9 1.14 5.28 12.23
CA ALA A 9 0.20 6.17 12.91
C ALA A 9 -0.79 6.82 11.93
N ILE A 10 -0.29 7.32 10.80
CA ILE A 10 -1.13 7.89 9.73
C ILE A 10 -2.10 6.82 9.20
N GLY A 11 -1.61 5.63 8.89
CA GLY A 11 -2.44 4.54 8.37
C GLY A 11 -3.53 4.10 9.34
N VAL A 12 -3.25 4.04 10.64
CA VAL A 12 -4.21 3.67 11.68
C VAL A 12 -5.20 4.80 11.94
N VAL A 13 -4.75 6.03 12.20
CA VAL A 13 -5.63 7.14 12.59
C VAL A 13 -6.58 7.56 11.47
N ILE A 14 -6.11 7.54 10.21
CA ILE A 14 -6.94 7.93 9.07
C ILE A 14 -7.91 6.81 8.65
N SER A 15 -7.59 5.54 8.96
CA SER A 15 -8.43 4.39 8.61
C SER A 15 -9.93 4.59 8.91
N PRO A 16 -10.36 4.97 10.12
CA PRO A 16 -11.79 5.14 10.42
C PRO A 16 -12.45 6.33 9.72
N ILE A 17 -11.71 7.40 9.41
CA ILE A 17 -12.26 8.64 8.82
C ILE A 17 -12.61 8.45 7.35
N LEU A 18 -11.83 7.64 6.63
CA LEU A 18 -11.98 7.41 5.19
C LEU A 18 -12.32 5.95 4.85
N ARG A 19 -12.89 5.21 5.82
CA ARG A 19 -13.44 3.87 5.60
C ARG A 19 -14.88 3.98 5.17
N ILE A 20 -15.08 3.92 3.86
CA ILE A 20 -16.36 3.48 3.30
C ILE A 20 -16.28 1.94 3.25
N GLU A 21 -17.33 1.22 3.64
CA GLU A 21 -17.30 -0.25 3.59
C GLU A 21 -16.94 -0.73 2.18
N GLY A 22 -15.85 -1.49 2.06
CA GLY A 22 -15.31 -1.95 0.77
C GLY A 22 -14.34 -0.99 0.07
N PHE A 23 -14.16 0.26 0.54
CA PHE A 23 -13.23 1.24 -0.03
C PHE A 23 -12.34 1.86 1.05
N CYS A 24 -11.07 1.47 1.10
CA CYS A 24 -10.07 2.05 2.01
C CYS A 24 -8.91 2.66 1.21
N PRO A 25 -9.14 3.79 0.50
CA PRO A 25 -8.14 4.40 -0.37
C PRO A 25 -6.86 4.83 0.38
N THR A 26 -6.97 5.08 1.68
CA THR A 26 -5.89 5.55 2.55
C THR A 26 -4.86 4.48 2.87
N ALA A 27 -5.27 3.23 3.01
CA ALA A 27 -4.36 2.11 3.21
C ALA A 27 -3.44 1.93 1.99
N HIS A 28 -4.01 1.95 0.78
CA HIS A 28 -3.26 1.83 -0.47
C HIS A 28 -2.31 3.02 -0.69
N PHE A 29 -2.75 4.24 -0.35
CA PHE A 29 -1.90 5.42 -0.37
C PHE A 29 -0.67 5.25 0.53
N VAL A 30 -0.88 4.89 1.80
CA VAL A 30 0.21 4.71 2.78
C VAL A 30 1.15 3.60 2.33
N ASN A 31 0.64 2.49 1.80
CA ASN A 31 1.45 1.40 1.27
C ASN A 31 2.40 1.87 0.16
N ILE A 32 1.89 2.59 -0.85
CA ILE A 32 2.72 3.07 -1.96
C ILE A 32 3.75 4.09 -1.48
N VAL A 33 3.34 5.05 -0.64
CA VAL A 33 4.26 6.07 -0.11
C VAL A 33 5.35 5.42 0.74
N CYS A 34 4.99 4.47 1.60
CA CYS A 34 5.95 3.71 2.41
C CYS A 34 6.89 2.87 1.53
N SER A 35 6.38 2.23 0.48
CA SER A 35 7.17 1.50 -0.51
C SER A 35 8.18 2.38 -1.23
N VAL A 36 7.80 3.59 -1.61
CA VAL A 36 8.70 4.55 -2.27
C VAL A 36 9.71 5.15 -1.30
N PHE A 37 9.32 5.43 -0.06
CA PHE A 37 10.19 6.08 0.92
C PHE A 37 11.16 5.13 1.61
N LEU A 38 10.72 3.90 1.89
CA LEU A 38 11.43 2.94 2.74
C LEU A 38 11.76 1.62 2.02
N GLY A 39 11.18 1.36 0.85
CA GLY A 39 11.39 0.11 0.10
C GLY A 39 10.53 -1.06 0.59
N PRO A 40 10.66 -2.25 -0.04
CA PRO A 40 9.73 -3.36 0.11
C PRO A 40 9.68 -3.96 1.52
N TRP A 41 10.82 -4.12 2.20
CA TRP A 41 10.87 -4.78 3.51
C TRP A 41 10.26 -3.94 4.62
N TYR A 42 10.53 -2.64 4.63
CA TYR A 42 9.91 -1.72 5.58
C TYR A 42 8.44 -1.47 5.25
N SER A 43 8.06 -1.47 3.98
CA SER A 43 6.66 -1.41 3.56
C SER A 43 5.87 -2.63 4.01
N LEU A 44 6.46 -3.84 3.90
CA LEU A 44 5.89 -5.06 4.46
C LEU A 44 5.68 -4.95 5.97
N LEU A 45 6.71 -4.52 6.70
CA LEU A 45 6.61 -4.35 8.15
C LEU A 45 5.52 -3.33 8.53
N ASN A 46 5.46 -2.20 7.82
CA ASN A 46 4.42 -1.18 7.98
C ASN A 46 3.02 -1.77 7.77
N ALA A 47 2.81 -2.47 6.66
CA ALA A 47 1.52 -3.09 6.32
C ALA A 47 1.08 -4.12 7.36
N CYS A 48 2.01 -4.96 7.84
CA CYS A 48 1.74 -5.93 8.90
C CYS A 48 1.30 -5.26 10.21
N ILE A 49 2.03 -4.21 10.64
CA ILE A 49 1.70 -3.49 11.88
C ILE A 49 0.36 -2.78 11.76
N ILE A 50 0.11 -2.07 10.65
CA ILE A 50 -1.19 -1.39 10.41
C ILE A 50 -2.31 -2.41 10.39
N ALA A 51 -2.15 -3.53 9.69
CA ALA A 51 -3.18 -4.57 9.62
C ALA A 51 -3.48 -5.16 11.01
N PHE A 52 -2.45 -5.47 11.80
CA PHE A 52 -2.59 -5.98 13.16
C PHE A 52 -3.31 -4.98 14.08
N LEU A 53 -2.91 -3.70 14.05
CA LEU A 53 -3.55 -2.65 14.84
C LEU A 53 -5.01 -2.42 14.42
N ARG A 54 -5.30 -2.50 13.12
CA ARG A 54 -6.68 -2.39 12.61
C ARG A 54 -7.56 -3.56 13.03
N MET A 55 -7.01 -4.77 13.11
CA MET A 55 -7.74 -5.94 13.59
C MET A 55 -8.04 -5.84 15.08
N THR A 56 -7.06 -5.43 15.89
CA THR A 56 -7.18 -5.38 17.36
C THR A 56 -7.97 -4.17 17.86
N LEU A 57 -7.73 -2.97 17.30
CA LEU A 57 -8.33 -1.73 17.80
C LEU A 57 -9.66 -1.36 17.12
N MET A 58 -9.87 -1.80 15.88
CA MET A 58 -11.03 -1.40 15.07
C MET A 58 -11.90 -2.60 14.64
N SER A 59 -11.62 -3.79 15.19
CA SER A 59 -12.33 -5.05 14.91
C SER A 59 -12.49 -5.32 13.41
N ILE A 60 -11.52 -4.91 12.60
CA ILE A 60 -11.53 -5.15 11.15
C ILE A 60 -11.19 -6.63 10.90
N PRO A 61 -11.88 -7.30 9.96
CA PRO A 61 -11.61 -8.71 9.67
C PRO A 61 -10.16 -8.93 9.17
N PRO A 62 -9.67 -10.18 9.19
CA PRO A 62 -8.34 -10.59 8.71
C PRO A 62 -8.06 -10.20 7.25
N LEU A 63 -9.12 -9.88 6.51
CA LEU A 63 -9.09 -9.17 5.23
C LEU A 63 -8.09 -8.01 5.18
N ALA A 64 -7.87 -7.31 6.30
CA ALA A 64 -6.92 -6.21 6.39
C ALA A 64 -5.46 -6.64 6.17
N ILE A 65 -5.10 -7.88 6.54
CA ILE A 65 -3.76 -8.44 6.34
C ILE A 65 -3.59 -8.84 4.87
N THR A 66 -4.51 -9.66 4.35
CA THR A 66 -4.44 -10.14 2.97
C THR A 66 -4.50 -9.00 1.96
N GLY A 67 -5.30 -7.97 2.22
CA GLY A 67 -5.32 -6.77 1.39
C GLY A 67 -3.99 -6.02 1.41
N GLN A 68 -3.45 -5.69 2.59
CA GLN A 68 -2.33 -4.75 2.66
C GLN A 68 -0.95 -5.35 2.39
N VAL A 69 -0.72 -6.60 2.78
CA VAL A 69 0.62 -7.20 2.73
C VAL A 69 1.10 -7.39 1.29
N PHE A 70 0.26 -7.96 0.42
CA PHE A 70 0.65 -8.22 -0.97
C PHE A 70 0.85 -6.91 -1.75
N GLY A 71 -0.02 -5.92 -1.58
CA GLY A 71 0.16 -4.61 -2.19
C GLY A 71 1.44 -3.91 -1.79
N ALA A 72 1.71 -3.81 -0.48
CA ALA A 72 2.91 -3.18 0.04
C ALA A 72 4.20 -3.82 -0.49
N VAL A 73 4.25 -5.15 -0.50
CA VAL A 73 5.41 -5.90 -1.01
C VAL A 73 5.57 -5.71 -2.52
N LEU A 74 4.53 -5.96 -3.32
CA LEU A 74 4.63 -5.84 -4.77
C LEU A 74 4.89 -4.40 -5.21
N SER A 75 4.29 -3.42 -4.54
CA SER A 75 4.56 -2.00 -4.77
C SER A 75 6.03 -1.66 -4.55
N GLY A 76 6.62 -2.10 -3.44
CA GLY A 76 8.05 -1.89 -3.16
C GLY A 76 8.97 -2.64 -4.12
N ILE A 77 8.63 -3.89 -4.48
CA ILE A 77 9.41 -4.68 -5.43
C ILE A 77 9.38 -4.05 -6.82
N PHE A 78 8.20 -3.69 -7.33
CA PHE A 78 8.05 -3.11 -8.67
C PHE A 78 8.66 -1.71 -8.74
N TYR A 79 8.57 -0.92 -7.68
CA TYR A 79 9.29 0.36 -7.58
C TYR A 79 10.81 0.15 -7.67
N LYS A 80 11.35 -0.83 -6.94
CA LYS A 80 12.78 -1.16 -6.98
C LYS A 80 13.23 -1.76 -8.33
N ALA A 81 12.45 -2.68 -8.88
CA ALA A 81 12.74 -3.36 -10.15
C ALA A 81 12.69 -2.39 -11.34
N SER A 82 11.79 -1.41 -11.31
CA SER A 82 11.68 -0.37 -12.33
C SER A 82 12.71 0.76 -12.20
N LYS A 83 13.71 0.59 -11.31
CA LYS A 83 14.71 1.62 -10.99
C LYS A 83 14.06 2.95 -10.60
N GLY A 84 13.06 2.90 -9.71
CA GLY A 84 12.45 4.07 -9.06
C GLY A 84 11.30 4.73 -9.82
N SER A 85 10.60 4.00 -10.67
CA SER A 85 9.42 4.54 -11.34
C SER A 85 8.18 4.40 -10.44
N ILE A 86 7.63 5.54 -10.01
CA ILE A 86 6.43 5.62 -9.15
C ILE A 86 5.24 4.89 -9.80
N PHE A 87 5.14 4.93 -11.13
CA PHE A 87 4.09 4.24 -11.88
C PHE A 87 4.08 2.72 -11.62
N TYR A 88 5.26 2.08 -11.64
CA TYR A 88 5.35 0.64 -11.36
C TYR A 88 5.08 0.33 -9.89
N GLY A 89 5.41 1.24 -8.97
CA GLY A 89 4.99 1.11 -7.57
C GLY A 89 3.47 1.12 -7.39
N CYS A 90 2.77 1.99 -8.13
CA CYS A 90 1.30 2.02 -8.16
C CYS A 90 0.72 0.74 -8.80
N LEU A 91 1.30 0.30 -9.92
CA LEU A 91 0.92 -0.95 -10.58
C LEU A 91 1.07 -2.16 -9.64
N GLY A 92 2.13 -2.19 -8.85
CA GLY A 92 2.37 -3.24 -7.86
C GLY A 92 1.29 -3.28 -6.77
N GLU A 93 0.77 -2.14 -6.32
CA GLU A 93 -0.35 -2.08 -5.36
C GLU A 93 -1.66 -2.56 -5.99
N ILE A 94 -1.95 -2.14 -7.23
CA ILE A 94 -3.17 -2.56 -7.96
C ILE A 94 -3.15 -4.08 -8.20
N ILE A 95 -2.02 -4.65 -8.61
CA ILE A 95 -1.91 -6.09 -8.82
C ILE A 95 -1.89 -6.83 -7.47
N GLY A 96 -1.08 -6.35 -6.52
CA GLY A 96 -0.87 -6.99 -5.23
C GLY A 96 -2.14 -7.00 -4.38
N THR A 97 -2.78 -5.86 -4.20
CA THR A 97 -4.00 -5.78 -3.37
C THR A 97 -5.25 -6.01 -4.20
N GLY A 98 -5.36 -5.38 -5.37
CA GLY A 98 -6.56 -5.39 -6.20
C GLY A 98 -6.89 -6.75 -6.80
N ILE A 99 -5.87 -7.54 -7.15
CA ILE A 99 -6.05 -8.88 -7.74
C ILE A 99 -5.68 -9.96 -6.73
N ILE A 100 -4.40 -10.04 -6.34
CA ILE A 100 -3.89 -11.14 -5.50
C ILE A 100 -4.55 -11.08 -4.11
N GLY A 101 -4.51 -9.91 -3.47
CA GLY A 101 -5.10 -9.66 -2.17
C GLY A 101 -6.59 -9.95 -2.15
N ALA A 102 -7.33 -9.55 -3.19
CA ALA A 102 -8.76 -9.82 -3.32
C ALA A 102 -9.08 -11.31 -3.51
N ILE A 103 -8.29 -12.03 -4.31
CA ILE A 103 -8.47 -13.49 -4.51
C ILE A 103 -8.15 -14.25 -3.22
N VAL A 104 -7.04 -13.94 -2.55
CA VAL A 104 -6.63 -14.59 -1.29
C VAL A 104 -7.56 -14.23 -0.12
N SER A 105 -8.19 -13.06 -0.20
CA SER A 105 -9.17 -12.62 0.78
C SER A 105 -10.44 -13.48 0.82
N TYR A 106 -10.85 -14.05 -0.31
CA TYR A 106 -12.04 -14.91 -0.38
C TYR A 106 -11.96 -16.18 0.50
N PRO A 107 -10.94 -17.06 0.37
CA PRO A 107 -10.82 -18.23 1.24
C PRO A 107 -10.60 -17.83 2.70
N VAL A 108 -9.88 -16.74 2.97
CA VAL A 108 -9.69 -16.23 4.34
C VAL A 108 -11.01 -15.81 4.97
N MET A 109 -11.88 -15.09 4.26
CA MET A 109 -13.18 -14.68 4.77
C MET A 109 -14.18 -15.84 4.88
N SER A 110 -14.12 -16.79 3.95
CA SER A 110 -15.02 -17.95 3.94
C SER A 110 -14.66 -18.97 5.03
N LEU A 111 -13.37 -19.31 5.17
CA LEU A 111 -12.89 -20.35 6.09
C LEU A 111 -12.66 -19.85 7.52
N LEU A 112 -12.09 -18.65 7.69
CA LEU A 112 -11.71 -18.16 9.03
C LEU A 112 -12.75 -17.23 9.65
N TRP A 113 -13.60 -16.60 8.84
CA TRP A 113 -14.58 -15.60 9.32
C TRP A 113 -16.04 -16.03 9.16
N GLY A 114 -16.31 -17.17 8.50
CA GLY A 114 -17.64 -17.77 8.39
C GLY A 114 -18.65 -17.01 7.52
N LYS A 115 -18.22 -16.00 6.74
CA LYS A 115 -19.10 -15.29 5.80
C LYS A 115 -19.10 -15.99 4.44
N THR A 116 -20.10 -16.85 4.23
CA THR A 116 -20.25 -17.69 3.01
C THR A 116 -20.99 -17.02 1.85
N GLY A 117 -21.44 -15.77 2.00
CA GLY A 117 -22.27 -15.07 1.01
C GLY A 117 -21.54 -14.08 0.08
N LEU A 118 -20.25 -13.81 0.28
CA LEU A 118 -19.49 -12.86 -0.56
C LEU A 118 -18.50 -13.61 -1.46
N THR A 119 -18.86 -13.74 -2.73
CA THR A 119 -18.03 -14.35 -3.77
C THR A 119 -16.84 -13.46 -4.15
N TRP A 120 -15.77 -14.05 -4.69
CA TRP A 120 -14.60 -13.31 -5.23
C TRP A 120 -15.00 -12.17 -6.19
N MET A 121 -16.11 -12.33 -6.91
CA MET A 121 -16.67 -11.35 -7.84
C MET A 121 -17.17 -10.06 -7.16
N PHE A 122 -17.38 -10.05 -5.84
CA PHE A 122 -17.66 -8.84 -5.07
C PHE A 122 -16.38 -8.16 -4.57
N TYR A 123 -15.42 -8.94 -4.08
CA TYR A 123 -14.19 -8.41 -3.51
C TYR A 123 -13.24 -7.80 -4.57
N VAL A 124 -13.08 -8.46 -5.72
CA VAL A 124 -12.14 -8.02 -6.76
C VAL A 124 -12.50 -6.63 -7.31
N PRO A 125 -13.76 -6.35 -7.74
CA PRO A 125 -14.11 -5.01 -8.21
C PRO A 125 -13.94 -3.93 -7.14
N SER A 126 -14.36 -4.18 -5.90
CA SER A 126 -14.22 -3.20 -4.81
C SER A 126 -12.75 -2.89 -4.51
N PHE A 127 -11.90 -3.92 -4.43
CA PHE A 127 -10.48 -3.75 -4.17
C PHE A 127 -9.76 -3.08 -5.33
N LEU A 128 -10.11 -3.39 -6.59
CA LEU A 128 -9.57 -2.71 -7.75
C LEU A 128 -9.92 -1.22 -7.76
N ILE A 129 -11.17 -0.85 -7.47
CA ILE A 129 -11.56 0.56 -7.41
C ILE A 129 -10.82 1.26 -6.25
N ALA A 130 -10.79 0.65 -5.06
CA ALA A 130 -10.11 1.22 -3.90
C ALA A 130 -8.61 1.43 -4.13
N THR A 131 -7.93 0.42 -4.70
CA THR A 131 -6.49 0.48 -5.01
C THR A 131 -6.21 1.46 -6.13
N THR A 132 -7.06 1.57 -7.14
CA THR A 132 -6.90 2.54 -8.23
C THR A 132 -7.06 3.97 -7.74
N MET A 133 -8.03 4.23 -6.86
CA MET A 133 -8.21 5.55 -6.23
C MET A 133 -7.00 5.90 -5.35
N GLY A 134 -6.60 5.00 -4.45
CA GLY A 134 -5.44 5.22 -3.58
C GLY A 134 -4.14 5.39 -4.37
N SER A 135 -3.96 4.61 -5.44
CA SER A 135 -2.81 4.70 -6.34
C SER A 135 -2.76 6.01 -7.10
N THR A 136 -3.89 6.51 -7.58
CA THR A 136 -3.97 7.81 -8.26
C THR A 136 -3.53 8.94 -7.33
N VAL A 137 -4.06 8.94 -6.09
CA VAL A 137 -3.69 9.96 -5.08
C VAL A 137 -2.21 9.86 -4.71
N ALA A 138 -1.70 8.64 -4.48
CA ALA A 138 -0.29 8.40 -4.18
C ALA A 138 0.63 8.83 -5.33
N PHE A 139 0.23 8.55 -6.57
CA PHE A 139 0.97 8.93 -7.76
C PHE A 139 1.09 10.45 -7.88
N ILE A 140 -0.03 11.18 -7.74
CA ILE A 140 -0.03 12.65 -7.79
C ILE A 140 0.86 13.21 -6.67
N PHE A 141 0.69 12.75 -5.44
CA PHE A 141 1.47 13.17 -4.28
C PHE A 141 2.99 12.97 -4.51
N LEU A 142 3.39 11.74 -4.85
CA LEU A 142 4.79 11.41 -5.06
C LEU A 142 5.39 12.11 -6.27
N GLN A 143 4.60 12.37 -7.33
CA GLN A 143 5.06 13.15 -8.48
C GLN A 143 5.31 14.61 -8.12
N VAL A 144 4.46 15.23 -7.30
CA VAL A 144 4.71 16.59 -6.79
C VAL A 144 6.00 16.63 -5.98
N LEU A 145 6.20 15.66 -5.08
CA LEU A 145 7.43 15.56 -4.29
C LEU A 145 8.66 15.35 -5.17
N LYS A 146 8.53 14.57 -6.24
CA LYS A 146 9.59 14.33 -7.21
C LYS A 146 9.94 15.59 -8.00
N ARG A 147 8.95 16.32 -8.52
CA ARG A 147 9.15 17.56 -9.27
C ARG A 147 9.85 18.63 -8.44
N ASN A 148 9.55 18.68 -7.14
CA ASN A 148 10.15 19.65 -6.22
C ASN A 148 11.51 19.17 -5.63
N GLY A 149 12.05 18.03 -6.06
CA GLY A 149 13.33 17.48 -5.56
C GLY A 149 13.30 17.02 -4.09
N SER A 150 12.16 17.16 -3.41
CA SER A 150 11.97 16.79 -2.01
C SER A 150 11.99 15.28 -1.83
N LEU A 151 11.50 14.53 -2.82
CA LEU A 151 11.51 13.06 -2.79
C LEU A 151 12.93 12.51 -2.63
N TYR A 152 13.86 13.02 -3.42
CA TYR A 152 15.28 12.64 -3.34
C TYR A 152 15.88 12.97 -1.98
N THR A 153 15.59 14.17 -1.47
CA THR A 153 16.09 14.60 -0.15
C THR A 153 15.57 13.68 0.96
N ILE A 154 14.32 13.26 0.90
CA ILE A 154 13.72 12.32 1.84
C ILE A 154 14.39 10.95 1.74
N GLN A 155 14.49 10.38 0.53
CA GLN A 155 15.10 9.06 0.31
C GLN A 155 16.55 8.99 0.80
N ARG A 156 17.35 10.02 0.49
CA ARG A 156 18.73 10.14 0.95
C ARG A 156 18.83 10.23 2.46
N LYS A 157 17.98 11.02 3.11
CA LYS A 157 17.93 11.12 4.59
C LYS A 157 17.53 9.79 5.25
N LEU A 158 16.75 8.97 4.55
CA LEU A 158 16.31 7.66 5.02
C LEU A 158 17.29 6.53 4.69
N GLY A 159 18.37 6.82 3.95
CA GLY A 159 19.38 5.81 3.58
C GLY A 159 18.87 4.76 2.59
N VAL A 160 17.84 5.07 1.81
CA VAL A 160 17.27 4.17 0.80
C VAL A 160 17.95 4.41 -0.54
N MET A 161 18.08 3.38 -1.39
CA MET A 161 18.75 3.52 -2.69
C MET A 161 18.12 4.65 -3.53
N ASP A 162 18.95 5.62 -3.91
CA ASP A 162 18.56 6.79 -4.71
C ASP A 162 18.39 6.41 -6.18
N TYR A 163 17.15 6.23 -6.64
CA TYR A 163 16.88 5.78 -8.00
C TYR A 163 16.94 6.88 -9.07
N GLU A 164 17.04 8.16 -8.68
CA GLU A 164 17.01 9.28 -9.63
C GLU A 164 18.29 9.41 -10.47
N LYS A 165 19.43 8.94 -9.96
CA LYS A 165 20.72 9.02 -10.67
C LYS A 165 20.73 8.24 -12.00
N SER A 166 19.86 7.23 -12.15
CA SER A 166 19.79 6.40 -13.37
C SER A 166 19.17 7.11 -14.57
N LYS A 167 18.47 8.25 -14.40
CA LYS A 167 17.75 8.93 -15.50
C LYS A 167 18.38 10.26 -15.96
N ARG A 168 19.42 10.76 -15.27
CA ARG A 168 20.16 11.97 -15.67
C ARG A 168 21.44 11.66 -16.46
N THR A 169 21.69 10.40 -16.82
CA THR A 169 22.90 9.96 -17.54
C THR A 169 22.57 9.42 -18.94
N ILE A 170 21.58 10.03 -19.60
CA ILE A 170 21.34 9.88 -21.05
C ILE A 170 21.20 11.28 -21.61
#